data_AF-A0A6L8G5Q7-F1
#
_entry.id   AF-A0A6L8G5Q7-F1
#
_cell.length_a   1.000
_cell.length_b   1.000
_cell.length_c   1.000
_cell.angle_alpha   90.00
_cell.angle_beta   90.00
_cell.angle_gamma   90.00
#
_symmetry.space_group_name_H-M   'P 1'
#
loop_
_entity.id
_entity.type
_entity.pdbx_description
1 polymer ?
#
loop_
_entity_poly.entity_id
_entity_poly.type
_entity_poly.pdbx_seq_one_letter_code
_entity_poly.pdbx_strand_id
1 'polypeptide(L)'
;MPLYCSSHCALGTSDKLPVSYTSGPNSERTPMPTIAANDPRLTWSGVISLKEGSGWVKPWRIPHGDLDLYSPGESGLAGRAEMPSGVRVRLATDAEELVVGCEPLVEDGCFDLCIGGQIVAATSYAAGATEVRFEGLPAGEKSVEVWLSPAMPVAVRHIALPEGARCEKSEDNRLKWVTYGSSITHCRTAGSPATTWPGVVARAQDFNLTSLGFGGQCHADPFIARLIRDLPADFISVKIGINIYGAASLGPRAFRPAVLGTIATIRDGHPHTPLVVCSPIWGHDRETTPNVVGLTLEQMRVEVAEAVESFKRRGDENVYYIDGLKLFDESLAEYLPDNLHPDATGYVLMGENFLEEVFG
;
A
#
# COMPACT_ATOMS: atom_id res chain seq x y z
N MET A 1 -23.52 -2.25 21.17
CA MET A 1 -24.64 -2.02 20.23
C MET A 1 -24.06 -1.38 18.98
N PRO A 2 -24.02 -2.04 17.81
CA PRO A 2 -23.47 -1.42 16.62
C PRO A 2 -24.57 -0.62 15.92
N LEU A 3 -24.35 0.67 15.73
CA LEU A 3 -25.13 1.51 14.84
C LEU A 3 -24.47 1.47 13.47
N TYR A 4 -25.20 0.94 12.49
CA TYR A 4 -24.89 1.00 11.08
C TYR A 4 -24.82 2.47 10.63
N CYS A 5 -23.71 2.87 10.01
CA CYS A 5 -23.62 4.14 9.30
C CYS A 5 -23.61 3.83 7.79
N SER A 6 -24.75 4.07 7.15
CA SER A 6 -24.90 4.11 5.70
C SER A 6 -24.58 5.53 5.23
N SER A 7 -23.44 5.73 4.56
CA SER A 7 -23.11 7.01 3.91
C SER A 7 -23.03 6.80 2.40
N HIS A 8 -23.95 7.50 1.72
CA HIS A 8 -24.03 7.61 0.27
C HIS A 8 -22.79 8.34 -0.25
N CYS A 9 -22.14 7.77 -1.27
CA CYS A 9 -21.16 8.48 -2.09
C CYS A 9 -21.87 9.57 -2.91
N ALA A 10 -21.59 10.83 -2.60
CA ALA A 10 -21.87 11.95 -3.49
C ALA A 10 -20.54 12.43 -4.08
N LEU A 11 -20.34 12.15 -5.36
CA LEU A 11 -19.17 12.58 -6.14
C LEU A 11 -19.31 14.06 -6.53
N GLY A 12 -18.33 14.88 -6.14
CA GLY A 12 -18.11 16.23 -6.66
C GLY A 12 -17.02 16.23 -7.75
N THR A 13 -17.34 16.86 -8.88
CA THR A 13 -16.52 17.14 -10.10
C THR A 13 -15.25 17.94 -9.76
N SER A 14 -14.06 17.81 -10.36
CA SER A 14 -13.62 17.71 -11.77
C SER A 14 -12.17 17.16 -11.77
N ASP A 15 -11.79 16.12 -12.50
CA ASP A 15 -11.50 16.09 -13.93
C ASP A 15 -11.73 14.68 -14.50
N LYS A 16 -12.03 14.61 -15.80
CA LYS A 16 -12.61 13.47 -16.53
C LYS A 16 -11.94 12.11 -16.26
N LEU A 17 -12.57 11.30 -15.40
CA LEU A 17 -12.44 9.84 -15.40
C LEU A 17 -13.09 9.29 -16.68
N PRO A 18 -12.45 8.36 -17.42
CA PRO A 18 -13.07 7.75 -18.59
C PRO A 18 -14.24 6.83 -18.18
N VAL A 19 -15.37 7.10 -18.83
CA VAL A 19 -16.58 6.29 -19.05
C VAL A 19 -16.75 5.04 -18.17
N SER A 20 -17.65 5.13 -17.19
CA SER A 20 -18.27 3.97 -16.54
C SER A 20 -19.13 3.20 -17.56
N TYR A 21 -18.73 1.99 -17.93
CA TYR A 21 -19.59 1.07 -18.67
C TYR A 21 -20.45 0.28 -17.68
N THR A 22 -21.76 0.51 -17.76
CA THR A 22 -22.76 -0.33 -17.12
C THR A 22 -22.81 -1.68 -17.85
N SER A 23 -22.84 -2.77 -17.08
CA SER A 23 -22.99 -4.13 -17.58
C SER A 23 -24.28 -4.27 -18.41
N GLY A 24 -24.13 -4.34 -19.74
CA GLY A 24 -25.21 -4.71 -20.65
C GLY A 24 -25.64 -6.17 -20.48
N PRO A 25 -26.79 -6.57 -21.05
CA PRO A 25 -27.36 -7.89 -20.86
C PRO A 25 -26.45 -9.00 -21.41
N ASN A 26 -26.50 -10.13 -20.72
CA ASN A 26 -25.74 -11.35 -20.88
C ASN A 26 -25.90 -11.94 -22.31
N SER A 27 -25.14 -11.44 -23.28
CA SER A 27 -24.83 -12.21 -24.49
C SER A 27 -23.96 -13.40 -24.09
N GLU A 28 -24.16 -14.57 -24.69
CA GLU A 28 -23.32 -15.75 -24.44
C GLU A 28 -21.86 -15.40 -24.73
N ARG A 29 -21.11 -15.09 -23.67
CA ARG A 29 -19.71 -14.69 -23.77
C ARG A 29 -18.87 -15.92 -24.07
N THR A 30 -17.94 -15.79 -25.01
CA THR A 30 -17.00 -16.85 -25.34
C THR A 30 -16.14 -17.19 -24.11
N PRO A 31 -15.99 -18.47 -23.74
CA PRO A 31 -15.11 -18.87 -22.65
C PRO A 31 -13.67 -18.43 -22.93
N MET A 32 -13.02 -17.80 -21.95
CA MET A 32 -11.62 -17.41 -22.05
C MET A 32 -10.71 -18.48 -21.45
N PRO A 33 -9.63 -18.89 -22.15
CA PRO A 33 -8.58 -19.71 -21.56
C PRO A 33 -8.03 -19.07 -20.27
N THR A 34 -7.75 -19.92 -19.28
CA THR A 34 -7.28 -19.48 -17.96
C THR A 34 -5.80 -19.82 -17.75
N ILE A 35 -5.11 -18.93 -17.04
CA ILE A 35 -3.72 -19.03 -16.61
C ILE A 35 -3.77 -19.09 -15.08
N ALA A 36 -3.31 -20.19 -14.49
CA ALA A 36 -3.35 -20.37 -13.04
C ALA A 36 -2.56 -19.27 -12.31
N ALA A 37 -3.01 -18.88 -11.12
CA ALA A 37 -2.38 -17.79 -10.36
C ALA A 37 -0.91 -18.05 -9.95
N ASN A 38 -0.46 -19.32 -9.96
CA ASN A 38 0.93 -19.73 -9.72
C ASN A 38 1.70 -20.03 -11.02
N ASP A 39 1.13 -19.74 -12.19
CA ASP A 39 1.82 -19.91 -13.47
C ASP A 39 3.06 -18.98 -13.53
N PRO A 40 4.24 -19.48 -13.97
CA PRO A 40 5.47 -18.71 -14.00
C PRO A 40 5.45 -17.50 -14.94
N ARG A 41 4.44 -17.39 -15.81
CA ARG A 41 4.21 -16.19 -16.63
C ARG A 41 3.64 -15.02 -15.83
N LEU A 42 3.04 -15.27 -14.67
CA LEU A 42 2.52 -14.22 -13.80
C LEU A 42 3.59 -13.81 -12.78
N THR A 43 3.84 -12.52 -12.67
CA THR A 43 4.75 -11.96 -11.66
C THR A 43 3.95 -11.30 -10.55
N TRP A 44 4.07 -11.83 -9.33
CA TRP A 44 3.54 -11.22 -8.13
C TRP A 44 4.53 -10.20 -7.60
N SER A 45 4.12 -8.94 -7.52
CA SER A 45 5.00 -7.86 -7.10
C SER A 45 4.45 -7.20 -5.84
N GLY A 46 5.35 -6.73 -4.95
CA GLY A 46 4.97 -6.10 -3.67
C GLY A 46 4.55 -7.10 -2.60
N VAL A 47 4.83 -8.37 -2.85
CA VAL A 47 4.54 -9.51 -1.97
C VAL A 47 5.82 -9.96 -1.26
N ILE A 48 5.69 -10.45 -0.03
CA ILE A 48 6.78 -11.04 0.74
C ILE A 48 6.71 -12.56 0.69
N SER A 49 5.50 -13.12 0.78
CA SER A 49 5.29 -14.55 0.61
C SER A 49 3.93 -14.83 -0.03
N LEU A 50 3.84 -15.94 -0.76
CA LEU A 50 2.61 -16.40 -1.39
C LEU A 50 2.13 -17.63 -0.61
N LYS A 51 0.86 -17.62 -0.21
CA LYS A 51 0.19 -18.79 0.34
C LYS A 51 -0.60 -19.46 -0.77
N GLU A 52 -0.33 -20.73 -1.04
CA GLU A 52 -1.08 -21.53 -1.99
C GLU A 52 -2.18 -22.33 -1.29
N GLY A 53 -3.31 -22.49 -1.96
CA GLY A 53 -4.40 -23.36 -1.54
C GLY A 53 -4.94 -24.20 -2.71
N SER A 54 -6.20 -24.63 -2.63
CA SER A 54 -6.83 -25.46 -3.66
C SER A 54 -7.16 -24.66 -4.93
N GLY A 55 -6.14 -24.44 -5.76
CA GLY A 55 -6.23 -23.70 -7.02
C GLY A 55 -6.34 -22.18 -6.84
N TRP A 56 -5.84 -21.64 -5.73
CA TRP A 56 -5.70 -20.21 -5.51
C TRP A 56 -4.34 -19.87 -4.91
N VAL A 57 -3.90 -18.64 -5.15
CA VAL A 57 -2.71 -18.01 -4.57
C VAL A 57 -3.13 -16.74 -3.84
N LYS A 58 -2.71 -16.59 -2.59
CA LYS A 58 -2.98 -15.41 -1.76
C LYS A 58 -1.67 -14.72 -1.38
N PRO A 59 -1.47 -13.44 -1.73
CA PRO A 59 -0.29 -12.69 -1.33
C PRO A 59 -0.32 -12.33 0.15
N TRP A 60 0.86 -12.32 0.77
CA TRP A 60 1.11 -11.80 2.10
C TRP A 60 2.26 -10.81 2.07
N ARG A 61 2.14 -9.74 2.86
CA ARG A 61 3.15 -8.68 3.00
C ARG A 61 4.09 -8.90 4.19
N ILE A 62 4.11 -10.13 4.71
CA ILE A 62 5.07 -10.71 5.66
C ILE A 62 5.29 -12.20 5.31
N PRO A 63 6.29 -12.90 5.88
CA PRO A 63 6.41 -14.35 5.77
C PRO A 63 5.24 -15.06 6.48
N HIS A 64 4.29 -15.60 5.71
CA HIS A 64 3.08 -16.23 6.25
C HIS A 64 3.34 -17.55 7.00
N GLY A 65 4.55 -18.12 6.85
CA GLY A 65 5.00 -19.29 7.60
C GLY A 65 5.47 -18.96 9.02
N ASP A 66 5.79 -17.69 9.31
CA ASP A 66 6.43 -17.24 10.54
C ASP A 66 5.53 -16.28 11.34
N LEU A 67 4.21 -16.47 11.28
CA LEU A 67 3.24 -15.51 11.86
C LEU A 67 3.41 -15.31 13.38
N ASP A 68 3.93 -16.29 14.10
CA ASP A 68 4.25 -16.19 15.52
C ASP A 68 5.39 -15.21 15.81
N LEU A 69 6.31 -14.98 14.85
CA LEU A 69 7.39 -14.00 14.96
C LEU A 69 6.92 -12.59 14.61
N TYR A 70 6.06 -12.47 13.59
CA TYR A 70 5.62 -11.18 13.04
C TYR A 70 4.35 -10.62 13.69
N SER A 71 3.51 -11.48 14.24
CA SER A 71 2.22 -11.13 14.84
C SER A 71 1.94 -11.97 16.10
N PRO A 72 2.85 -11.97 17.11
CA PRO A 72 2.68 -12.78 18.31
C PRO A 72 1.44 -12.36 19.12
N GLY A 73 0.69 -13.34 19.61
CA GLY A 73 -0.39 -13.15 20.58
C GLY A 73 -1.54 -12.29 20.06
N GLU A 74 -1.82 -11.16 20.73
CA GLU A 74 -2.91 -10.24 20.42
C GLU A 74 -2.60 -9.23 19.29
N SER A 75 -1.41 -9.29 18.69
CA SER A 75 -1.07 -8.41 17.56
C SER A 75 -2.04 -8.64 16.39
N GLY A 76 -2.63 -7.56 15.90
CA GLY A 76 -3.51 -7.55 14.72
C GLY A 76 -2.74 -7.48 13.40
N LEU A 77 -1.40 -7.59 13.42
CA LEU A 77 -0.53 -7.34 12.26
C LEU A 77 -0.78 -8.35 11.14
N ALA A 78 -0.91 -9.65 11.45
CA ALA A 78 -1.16 -10.68 10.46
C ALA A 78 -2.41 -10.40 9.61
N GLY A 79 -3.51 -9.98 10.26
CA GLY A 79 -4.75 -9.62 9.56
C GLY A 79 -4.60 -8.42 8.62
N ARG A 80 -3.67 -7.50 8.91
CA ARG A 80 -3.33 -6.39 8.00
C ARG A 80 -2.36 -6.82 6.91
N ALA A 81 -1.48 -7.77 7.20
CA ALA A 81 -0.45 -8.20 6.27
C ALA A 81 -0.98 -9.13 5.16
N GLU A 82 -2.12 -9.80 5.37
CA GLU A 82 -2.80 -10.55 4.30
C GLU A 82 -3.63 -9.66 3.34
N MET A 83 -3.84 -8.39 3.68
CA MET A 83 -4.47 -7.41 2.79
C MET A 83 -3.44 -6.88 1.78
N PRO A 84 -3.69 -6.92 0.47
CA PRO A 84 -2.68 -6.76 -0.58
C PRO A 84 -2.38 -5.29 -0.95
N SER A 85 -2.24 -4.40 0.04
CA SER A 85 -1.88 -3.00 -0.21
C SER A 85 -0.56 -2.88 -0.97
N GLY A 86 -0.61 -2.28 -2.17
CA GLY A 86 0.53 -2.14 -3.10
C GLY A 86 0.93 -3.44 -3.84
N VAL A 87 0.19 -4.53 -3.68
CA VAL A 87 0.44 -5.79 -4.39
C VAL A 87 -0.22 -5.76 -5.75
N ARG A 88 0.48 -6.29 -6.75
CA ARG A 88 -0.04 -6.44 -8.11
C ARG A 88 0.36 -7.75 -8.75
N VAL A 89 -0.48 -8.19 -9.70
CA VAL A 89 -0.18 -9.28 -10.62
C VAL A 89 0.19 -8.67 -11.97
N ARG A 90 1.37 -9.05 -12.50
CA ARG A 90 1.95 -8.46 -13.71
C ARG A 90 2.19 -9.52 -14.78
N LEU A 91 1.90 -9.17 -16.03
CA LEU A 91 2.13 -9.99 -17.22
C LEU A 91 2.30 -9.12 -18.47
N ALA A 92 2.95 -9.65 -19.49
CA ALA A 92 2.97 -9.08 -20.83
C ALA A 92 1.90 -9.77 -21.69
N THR A 93 1.08 -8.97 -22.38
CA THR A 93 -0.02 -9.46 -23.22
C THR A 93 -0.34 -8.46 -24.32
N ASP A 94 -1.00 -8.92 -25.38
CA ASP A 94 -1.64 -8.07 -26.40
C ASP A 94 -3.16 -7.97 -26.22
N ALA A 95 -3.74 -8.69 -25.26
CA ALA A 95 -5.17 -8.76 -25.02
C ALA A 95 -5.83 -7.39 -24.77
N GLU A 96 -6.99 -7.17 -25.39
CA GLU A 96 -7.83 -5.98 -25.16
C GLU A 96 -8.84 -6.19 -24.01
N GLU A 97 -8.84 -7.38 -23.41
CA GLU A 97 -9.68 -7.78 -22.29
C GLU A 97 -8.91 -8.70 -21.34
N LEU A 98 -9.18 -8.60 -20.04
CA LEU A 98 -8.58 -9.45 -19.00
C LEU A 98 -9.58 -9.72 -17.88
N VAL A 99 -9.65 -10.95 -17.38
CA VAL A 99 -10.42 -11.29 -16.18
C VAL A 99 -9.51 -11.83 -15.09
N VAL A 100 -9.75 -11.38 -13.86
CA VAL A 100 -9.12 -11.88 -12.65
C VAL A 100 -10.12 -12.76 -11.92
N GLY A 101 -9.94 -14.08 -11.98
CA GLY A 101 -10.73 -15.02 -11.19
C GLY A 101 -10.19 -15.13 -9.77
N CYS A 102 -11.05 -15.04 -8.76
CA CYS A 102 -10.71 -14.99 -7.34
C CYS A 102 -11.57 -15.94 -6.50
N GLU A 103 -11.16 -16.17 -5.26
CA GLU A 103 -12.11 -16.53 -4.20
C GLU A 103 -13.16 -15.42 -4.01
N PRO A 104 -14.36 -15.72 -3.48
CA PRO A 104 -15.40 -14.71 -3.26
C PRO A 104 -14.87 -13.51 -2.47
N LEU A 105 -14.98 -12.33 -3.06
CA LEU A 105 -14.57 -11.06 -2.44
C LEU A 105 -15.55 -10.71 -1.32
N VAL A 106 -15.05 -10.34 -0.14
CA VAL A 106 -15.89 -10.27 1.08
C VAL A 106 -16.57 -8.92 1.33
N GLU A 107 -16.15 -7.88 0.61
CA GLU A 107 -16.75 -6.54 0.66
C GLU A 107 -16.69 -5.89 -0.72
N ASP A 108 -17.47 -4.81 -0.92
CA ASP A 108 -17.45 -4.03 -2.15
C ASP A 108 -16.08 -3.34 -2.33
N GLY A 109 -15.68 -3.13 -3.57
CA GLY A 109 -14.40 -2.47 -3.87
C GLY A 109 -14.13 -2.37 -5.35
N CYS A 110 -12.87 -2.18 -5.71
CA CYS A 110 -12.41 -2.17 -7.09
C CYS A 110 -10.98 -2.70 -7.22
N PHE A 111 -10.61 -3.13 -8.42
CA PHE A 111 -9.23 -3.32 -8.84
C PHE A 111 -8.88 -2.29 -9.92
N ASP A 112 -7.62 -1.89 -9.97
CA ASP A 112 -7.09 -1.06 -11.05
C ASP A 112 -6.21 -1.89 -11.99
N LEU A 113 -6.22 -1.55 -13.27
CA LEU A 113 -5.27 -2.06 -14.25
C LEU A 113 -4.43 -0.90 -14.76
N CYS A 114 -3.12 -1.03 -14.59
CA CYS A 114 -2.14 -0.04 -15.02
C CYS A 114 -1.30 -0.52 -16.21
N ILE A 115 -0.91 0.41 -17.09
CA ILE A 115 0.08 0.22 -18.16
C ILE A 115 1.05 1.40 -18.11
N GLY A 116 2.35 1.12 -18.00
CA GLY A 116 3.38 2.18 -17.96
C GLY A 116 3.14 3.25 -16.89
N GLY A 117 2.71 2.84 -15.70
CA GLY A 117 2.40 3.75 -14.60
C GLY A 117 1.07 4.52 -14.74
N GLN A 118 0.28 4.31 -15.80
CA GLN A 118 -1.03 4.95 -15.96
C GLN A 118 -2.16 3.97 -15.61
N ILE A 119 -3.14 4.38 -14.80
CA ILE A 119 -4.39 3.61 -14.64
C ILE A 119 -5.15 3.73 -15.96
N VAL A 120 -5.29 2.63 -16.68
CA VAL A 120 -6.03 2.58 -17.94
C VAL A 120 -7.46 2.05 -17.76
N ALA A 121 -7.72 1.34 -16.65
CA ALA A 121 -9.04 0.89 -16.28
C ALA A 121 -9.14 0.71 -14.75
N ALA A 122 -10.33 0.95 -14.20
CA ALA A 122 -10.70 0.66 -12.83
C ALA A 122 -12.06 -0.02 -12.85
N THR A 123 -12.16 -1.22 -12.28
CA THR A 123 -13.40 -2.01 -12.30
C THR A 123 -13.87 -2.28 -10.87
N SER A 124 -15.08 -1.80 -10.56
CA SER A 124 -15.75 -2.08 -9.30
C SER A 124 -16.35 -3.49 -9.26
N TYR A 125 -16.43 -4.05 -8.06
CA TYR A 125 -17.09 -5.32 -7.78
C TYR A 125 -17.92 -5.20 -6.49
N ALA A 126 -18.93 -6.06 -6.40
CA ALA A 126 -19.72 -6.21 -5.18
C ALA A 126 -19.22 -7.40 -4.35
N ALA A 127 -19.52 -7.39 -3.05
CA ALA A 127 -19.31 -8.54 -2.19
C ALA A 127 -19.92 -9.82 -2.78
N GLY A 128 -19.19 -10.92 -2.72
CA GLY A 128 -19.52 -12.20 -3.33
C GLY A 128 -19.02 -12.37 -4.77
N ALA A 129 -18.53 -11.32 -5.43
CA ALA A 129 -17.93 -11.44 -6.76
C ALA A 129 -16.74 -12.41 -6.74
N THR A 130 -16.68 -13.28 -7.75
CA THR A 130 -15.59 -14.24 -7.96
C THR A 130 -14.72 -13.89 -9.17
N GLU A 131 -15.09 -12.86 -9.92
CA GLU A 131 -14.37 -12.39 -11.09
C GLU A 131 -14.40 -10.86 -11.16
N VAL A 132 -13.29 -10.26 -11.58
CA VAL A 132 -13.19 -8.83 -11.93
C VAL A 132 -12.70 -8.73 -13.36
N ARG A 133 -13.44 -7.99 -14.21
CA ARG A 133 -13.22 -7.94 -15.66
C ARG A 133 -12.80 -6.55 -16.10
N PHE A 134 -11.78 -6.48 -16.95
CA PHE A 134 -11.29 -5.28 -17.61
C PHE A 134 -11.50 -5.43 -19.11
N GLU A 135 -12.24 -4.51 -19.72
CA GLU A 135 -12.55 -4.51 -21.17
C GLU A 135 -12.00 -3.21 -21.80
N GLY A 136 -11.80 -3.20 -23.11
CA GLY A 136 -11.37 -2.01 -23.85
C GLY A 136 -9.94 -1.57 -23.55
N LEU A 137 -9.06 -2.53 -23.20
CA LEU A 137 -7.64 -2.25 -23.02
C LEU A 137 -6.99 -1.91 -24.37
N PRO A 138 -5.97 -1.03 -24.41
CA PRO A 138 -5.31 -0.65 -25.66
C PRO A 138 -4.76 -1.87 -26.42
N ALA A 139 -4.98 -1.94 -27.74
CA ALA A 139 -4.42 -2.99 -28.59
C ALA A 139 -2.88 -2.98 -28.63
N GLY A 140 -2.28 -4.11 -29.02
CA GLY A 140 -0.84 -4.28 -29.15
C GLY A 140 -0.13 -4.71 -27.87
N GLU A 141 1.16 -5.00 -27.98
CA GLU A 141 1.97 -5.52 -26.86
C GLU A 141 2.10 -4.50 -25.73
N LYS A 142 1.81 -4.95 -24.51
CA LYS A 142 1.83 -4.14 -23.30
C LYS A 142 2.19 -5.00 -22.10
N SER A 143 2.78 -4.36 -21.09
CA SER A 143 2.87 -4.94 -19.74
C SER A 143 1.76 -4.35 -18.89
N VAL A 144 0.90 -5.22 -18.37
CA VAL A 144 -0.22 -4.82 -17.52
C VAL A 144 0.09 -5.16 -16.06
N GLU A 145 -0.34 -4.29 -15.15
CA GLU A 145 -0.30 -4.51 -13.70
C GLU A 145 -1.72 -4.43 -13.14
N VAL A 146 -2.24 -5.53 -12.61
CA VAL A 146 -3.52 -5.54 -11.88
C VAL A 146 -3.23 -5.27 -10.41
N TRP A 147 -3.63 -4.10 -9.92
CA TRP A 147 -3.50 -3.70 -8.52
C TRP A 147 -4.67 -4.23 -7.70
N LEU A 148 -4.36 -5.02 -6.68
CA LEU A 148 -5.36 -5.68 -5.84
C LEU A 148 -5.83 -4.76 -4.71
N SER A 149 -7.08 -4.93 -4.31
CA SER A 149 -7.69 -4.05 -3.31
C SER A 149 -7.00 -4.12 -1.94
N PRO A 150 -6.58 -2.97 -1.36
CA PRO A 150 -5.93 -2.94 -0.06
C PRO A 150 -6.89 -3.22 1.10
N ALA A 151 -8.20 -3.25 0.86
CA ALA A 151 -9.19 -3.21 1.94
C ALA A 151 -9.49 -4.58 2.56
N MET A 152 -9.24 -5.66 1.82
CA MET A 152 -9.53 -7.04 2.22
C MET A 152 -8.48 -8.04 1.71
N PRO A 153 -8.38 -9.26 2.28
CA PRO A 153 -7.57 -10.32 1.70
C PRO A 153 -8.11 -10.74 0.32
N VAL A 154 -7.23 -10.93 -0.66
CA VAL A 154 -7.60 -11.35 -2.02
C VAL A 154 -6.84 -12.61 -2.40
N ALA A 155 -7.54 -13.73 -2.60
CA ALA A 155 -6.97 -14.96 -3.14
C ALA A 155 -7.33 -15.10 -4.62
N VAL A 156 -6.34 -15.07 -5.50
CA VAL A 156 -6.51 -15.14 -6.96
C VAL A 156 -6.42 -16.60 -7.40
N ARG A 157 -7.35 -17.04 -8.24
CA ARG A 157 -7.37 -18.37 -8.84
C ARG A 157 -6.66 -18.41 -10.18
N HIS A 158 -6.97 -17.44 -11.05
CA HIS A 158 -6.43 -17.39 -12.40
C HIS A 158 -6.57 -16.00 -13.03
N ILE A 159 -5.84 -15.79 -14.11
CA ILE A 159 -6.08 -14.73 -15.10
C ILE A 159 -6.68 -15.38 -16.34
N ALA A 160 -7.78 -14.85 -16.88
CA ALA A 160 -8.34 -15.29 -18.14
C ALA A 160 -8.13 -14.23 -19.22
N LEU A 161 -7.73 -14.65 -20.41
CA LEU A 161 -7.49 -13.79 -21.57
C LEU A 161 -8.25 -14.35 -22.78
N PRO A 162 -8.56 -13.53 -23.79
CA PRO A 162 -9.13 -13.99 -25.06
C PRO A 162 -8.32 -15.12 -25.69
N GLU A 163 -9.00 -16.02 -26.41
CA GLU A 163 -8.33 -17.09 -27.13
C GLU A 163 -7.32 -16.53 -28.14
N GLY A 164 -6.10 -17.07 -28.14
CA GLY A 164 -5.00 -16.60 -28.98
C GLY A 164 -4.22 -15.40 -28.45
N ALA A 165 -4.67 -14.75 -27.37
CA ALA A 165 -3.92 -13.66 -26.76
C ALA A 165 -2.57 -14.14 -26.20
N ARG A 166 -1.54 -13.31 -26.34
CA ARG A 166 -0.22 -13.57 -25.78
C ARG A 166 -0.26 -13.44 -24.25
N CYS A 167 0.44 -14.32 -23.56
CA CYS A 167 0.70 -14.21 -22.13
C CYS A 167 2.15 -14.60 -21.87
N GLU A 168 2.95 -13.64 -21.43
CA GLU A 168 4.34 -13.86 -21.08
C GLU A 168 4.71 -13.18 -19.77
N LYS A 169 5.80 -13.65 -19.16
CA LYS A 169 6.37 -13.01 -17.99
C LYS A 169 6.89 -11.62 -18.37
N SER A 170 6.47 -10.60 -17.63
CA SER A 170 7.03 -9.25 -17.78
C SER A 170 8.10 -9.04 -16.72
N GLU A 171 9.35 -8.86 -17.15
CA GLU A 171 10.48 -8.57 -16.25
C GLU A 171 10.34 -7.17 -15.63
N ASP A 172 10.61 -7.05 -14.33
CA ASP A 172 10.48 -5.80 -13.58
C ASP A 172 11.85 -5.34 -13.08
N ASN A 173 12.49 -4.47 -13.88
CA ASN A 173 13.82 -3.92 -13.59
C ASN A 173 13.75 -2.54 -12.91
N ARG A 174 12.56 -2.11 -12.46
CA ARG A 174 12.37 -0.83 -11.78
C ARG A 174 13.12 -0.80 -10.46
N LEU A 175 13.51 0.41 -10.02
CA LEU A 175 14.10 0.61 -8.70
C LEU A 175 13.10 0.18 -7.62
N LYS A 176 13.60 -0.55 -6.62
CA LYS A 176 12.79 -1.13 -5.55
C LYS A 176 12.62 -0.13 -4.43
N TRP A 177 11.37 0.20 -4.13
CA TRP A 177 11.04 1.04 -3.00
C TRP A 177 10.29 0.25 -1.93
N VAL A 178 10.85 0.23 -0.71
CA VAL A 178 10.17 -0.32 0.46
C VAL A 178 9.67 0.82 1.34
N THR A 179 8.36 0.89 1.58
CA THR A 179 7.77 1.87 2.50
C THR A 179 7.10 1.20 3.68
N TYR A 180 7.39 1.64 4.90
CA TYR A 180 6.78 1.12 6.14
C TYR A 180 5.96 2.19 6.83
N GLY A 181 4.77 1.85 7.31
CA GLY A 181 3.98 2.80 8.09
C GLY A 181 2.66 2.26 8.61
N SER A 182 1.81 3.19 9.03
CA SER A 182 0.54 2.94 9.72
C SER A 182 -0.62 2.62 8.77
N SER A 183 -1.86 2.78 9.25
CA SER A 183 -3.07 2.81 8.43
C SER A 183 -3.02 3.83 7.29
N ILE A 184 -2.31 4.94 7.49
CA ILE A 184 -2.15 5.99 6.48
C ILE A 184 -1.24 5.50 5.34
N THR A 185 -0.30 4.58 5.59
CA THR A 185 0.50 3.91 4.54
C THR A 185 -0.20 2.69 3.96
N HIS A 186 -1.12 2.08 4.73
CA HIS A 186 -1.97 0.98 4.26
C HIS A 186 -3.01 1.47 3.24
N CYS A 187 -3.55 2.68 3.44
CA CYS A 187 -4.49 3.37 2.56
C CYS A 187 -5.80 2.63 2.28
N ARG A 188 -6.44 2.06 3.32
CA ARG A 188 -7.74 1.38 3.16
C ARG A 188 -8.83 2.28 2.57
N THR A 189 -8.75 3.60 2.81
CA THR A 189 -9.73 4.61 2.37
C THR A 189 -9.33 5.34 1.08
N ALA A 190 -8.31 4.85 0.35
CA ALA A 190 -7.98 5.39 -0.98
C ALA A 190 -9.12 5.17 -1.97
N GLY A 191 -9.23 6.04 -2.98
CA GLY A 191 -10.29 5.95 -3.99
C GLY A 191 -10.22 4.66 -4.81
N SER A 192 -9.01 4.12 -4.97
CA SER A 192 -8.75 2.85 -5.65
C SER A 192 -7.36 2.30 -5.28
N PRO A 193 -7.03 1.04 -5.61
CA PRO A 193 -5.78 0.40 -5.18
C PRO A 193 -4.49 1.10 -5.66
N ALA A 194 -4.49 1.66 -6.87
CA ALA A 194 -3.35 2.35 -7.45
C ALA A 194 -3.32 3.86 -7.14
N THR A 195 -4.26 4.36 -6.33
CA THR A 195 -4.33 5.76 -5.84
C THR A 195 -4.03 5.89 -4.34
N THR A 196 -3.54 4.83 -3.72
CA THR A 196 -2.86 4.93 -2.41
C THR A 196 -1.68 5.89 -2.51
N TRP A 197 -1.32 6.64 -1.46
CA TRP A 197 -0.19 7.58 -1.56
C TRP A 197 1.12 6.89 -2.00
N PRO A 198 1.44 5.65 -1.56
CA PRO A 198 2.59 4.94 -2.12
C PRO A 198 2.38 4.52 -3.57
N GLY A 199 1.16 4.17 -3.98
CA GLY A 199 0.83 3.85 -5.36
C GLY A 199 1.03 5.05 -6.29
N VAL A 200 0.62 6.25 -5.87
CA VAL A 200 0.82 7.52 -6.60
C VAL A 200 2.31 7.78 -6.81
N VAL A 201 3.10 7.74 -5.74
CA VAL A 201 4.56 7.97 -5.80
C VAL A 201 5.24 6.92 -6.68
N ALA A 202 4.91 5.64 -6.49
CA ALA A 202 5.54 4.54 -7.22
C ALA A 202 5.27 4.60 -8.72
N ARG A 203 4.04 4.99 -9.11
CA ARG A 203 3.68 5.15 -10.52
C ARG A 203 4.34 6.38 -11.15
N ALA A 204 4.51 7.47 -10.39
CA ALA A 204 5.16 8.68 -10.90
C ALA A 204 6.68 8.51 -11.07
N GLN A 205 7.33 7.78 -10.17
CA GLN A 205 8.79 7.54 -10.21
C GLN A 205 9.19 6.22 -10.89
N ASP A 206 8.22 5.49 -11.44
CA ASP A 206 8.41 4.16 -12.02
C ASP A 206 9.14 3.19 -11.06
N PHE A 207 8.67 3.10 -9.82
CA PHE A 207 9.22 2.21 -8.80
C PHE A 207 8.48 0.86 -8.70
N ASN A 208 9.26 -0.18 -8.36
CA ASN A 208 8.74 -1.44 -7.85
C ASN A 208 8.44 -1.28 -6.35
N LEU A 209 7.19 -0.95 -6.04
CA LEU A 209 6.71 -0.72 -4.67
C LEU A 209 6.61 -2.02 -3.86
N THR A 210 7.06 -1.98 -2.61
CA THR A 210 6.64 -2.87 -1.53
C THR A 210 6.09 -2.03 -0.39
N SER A 211 4.76 -1.99 -0.27
CA SER A 211 4.09 -1.28 0.82
C SER A 211 3.96 -2.19 2.03
N LEU A 212 4.61 -1.83 3.12
CA LEU A 212 4.48 -2.44 4.45
C LEU A 212 3.61 -1.57 5.36
N GLY A 213 2.58 -0.92 4.80
CA GLY A 213 1.58 -0.23 5.61
C GLY A 213 0.69 -1.21 6.38
N PHE A 214 0.67 -1.15 7.71
CA PHE A 214 -0.17 -2.03 8.53
C PHE A 214 -1.12 -1.20 9.41
N GLY A 215 -2.41 -1.31 9.11
CA GLY A 215 -3.46 -0.52 9.76
C GLY A 215 -3.51 -0.71 11.27
N GLY A 216 -3.09 0.33 12.00
CA GLY A 216 -3.07 0.30 13.47
C GLY A 216 -1.92 -0.52 14.07
N GLN A 217 -0.90 -0.87 13.28
CA GLN A 217 0.13 -1.86 13.67
C GLN A 217 1.56 -1.38 13.40
N CYS A 218 1.80 -0.08 13.16
CA CYS A 218 3.15 0.46 13.04
C CYS A 218 3.73 0.86 14.41
N HIS A 219 4.37 -0.08 15.11
CA HIS A 219 4.84 0.10 16.49
C HIS A 219 6.37 0.00 16.67
N ALA A 220 7.14 0.25 15.60
CA ALA A 220 8.59 0.00 15.56
C ALA A 220 8.96 -1.48 15.81
N ASP A 221 8.14 -2.39 15.28
CA ASP A 221 8.28 -3.84 15.45
C ASP A 221 9.64 -4.33 14.94
N PRO A 222 10.48 -4.97 15.79
CA PRO A 222 11.83 -5.39 15.40
C PRO A 222 11.84 -6.36 14.21
N PHE A 223 10.86 -7.25 14.12
CA PHE A 223 10.77 -8.20 13.01
C PHE A 223 10.39 -7.52 11.69
N ILE A 224 9.63 -6.42 11.71
CA ILE A 224 9.38 -5.62 10.50
C ILE A 224 10.65 -4.87 10.09
N ALA A 225 11.41 -4.31 11.03
CA ALA A 225 12.69 -3.68 10.72
C ALA A 225 13.69 -4.68 10.10
N ARG A 226 13.74 -5.91 10.64
CA ARG A 226 14.57 -7.01 10.08
C ARG A 226 14.07 -7.47 8.70
N LEU A 227 12.77 -7.48 8.48
CA LEU A 227 12.22 -7.76 7.16
C LEU A 227 12.69 -6.71 6.14
N ILE A 228 12.61 -5.42 6.46
CA ILE A 228 13.09 -4.34 5.59
C ILE A 228 14.61 -4.48 5.34
N ARG A 229 15.38 -4.77 6.39
CA ARG A 229 16.83 -5.03 6.30
C ARG A 229 17.16 -6.13 5.29
N ASP A 230 16.39 -7.22 5.28
CA ASP A 230 16.68 -8.40 4.45
C ASP A 230 16.08 -8.29 3.03
N LEU A 231 15.15 -7.35 2.80
CA LEU A 231 14.57 -7.09 1.48
C LEU A 231 15.52 -6.29 0.58
N PRO A 232 15.54 -6.58 -0.73
CA PRO A 232 16.24 -5.73 -1.69
C PRO A 232 15.51 -4.39 -1.82
N ALA A 233 16.23 -3.27 -1.64
CA ALA A 233 15.68 -1.92 -1.73
C ALA A 233 16.72 -0.95 -2.28
N ASP A 234 16.31 -0.13 -3.24
CA ASP A 234 17.08 0.98 -3.80
C ASP A 234 16.68 2.31 -3.13
N PHE A 235 15.47 2.36 -2.55
CA PHE A 235 14.95 3.47 -1.76
C PHE A 235 14.10 2.93 -0.61
N ILE A 236 14.21 3.54 0.59
CA ILE A 236 13.42 3.13 1.76
C ILE A 236 12.77 4.36 2.39
N SER A 237 11.49 4.24 2.76
CA SER A 237 10.82 5.24 3.59
C SER A 237 10.12 4.62 4.79
N VAL A 238 10.19 5.28 5.95
CA VAL A 238 9.51 4.85 7.17
C VAL A 238 8.67 6.01 7.70
N LYS A 239 7.36 5.81 7.87
CA LYS A 239 6.43 6.77 8.46
C LYS A 239 5.88 6.25 9.79
N ILE A 240 6.38 6.80 10.90
CA ILE A 240 6.20 6.23 12.23
C ILE A 240 5.68 7.24 13.27
N GLY A 241 4.91 6.75 14.24
CA GLY A 241 4.49 7.52 15.42
C GLY A 241 3.00 7.44 15.71
N ILE A 242 2.13 7.64 14.72
CA ILE A 242 0.69 7.82 14.99
C ILE A 242 -0.01 6.61 15.62
N ASN A 243 0.39 5.37 15.29
CA ASN A 243 -0.16 4.18 15.95
C ASN A 243 0.40 4.00 17.37
N ILE A 244 1.65 4.39 17.60
CA ILE A 244 2.25 4.43 18.93
C ILE A 244 1.54 5.47 19.80
N TYR A 245 1.17 6.63 19.24
CA TYR A 245 0.36 7.64 19.93
C TYR A 245 -1.01 7.05 20.30
N GLY A 246 -1.72 6.51 19.30
CA GLY A 246 -3.10 6.02 19.48
C GLY A 246 -3.22 4.83 20.43
N ALA A 247 -2.27 3.89 20.39
CA ALA A 247 -2.27 2.72 21.26
C ALA A 247 -1.51 2.95 22.58
N ALA A 248 -0.82 4.09 22.73
CA ALA A 248 0.10 4.36 23.82
C ALA A 248 1.13 3.23 24.04
N SER A 249 1.58 2.60 22.94
CA SER A 249 2.40 1.38 23.00
C SER A 249 3.83 1.65 23.47
N LEU A 250 4.32 2.89 23.34
CA LEU A 250 5.61 3.34 23.84
C LEU A 250 5.45 4.70 24.52
N GLY A 251 6.03 4.84 25.73
CA GLY A 251 6.13 6.12 26.43
C GLY A 251 7.36 6.95 26.01
N PRO A 252 7.51 8.17 26.55
CA PRO A 252 8.61 9.08 26.19
C PRO A 252 10.02 8.48 26.28
N ARG A 253 10.24 7.60 27.27
CA ARG A 253 11.54 6.92 27.45
C ARG A 253 11.86 5.91 26.36
N ALA A 254 10.85 5.33 25.71
CA ALA A 254 11.00 4.20 24.80
C ALA A 254 10.82 4.57 23.33
N PHE A 255 10.11 5.66 23.02
CA PHE A 255 9.78 6.05 21.65
C PHE A 255 11.03 6.32 20.79
N ARG A 256 11.89 7.29 21.16
CA ARG A 256 13.12 7.59 20.39
C ARG A 256 14.05 6.39 20.28
N PRO A 257 14.35 5.62 21.35
CA PRO A 257 15.12 4.39 21.22
C PRO A 257 14.54 3.38 20.21
N ALA A 258 13.23 3.25 20.11
CA ALA A 258 12.61 2.34 19.15
C ALA A 258 12.76 2.83 17.69
N VAL A 259 12.65 4.15 17.46
CA VAL A 259 12.94 4.75 16.14
C VAL A 259 14.41 4.57 15.78
N LEU A 260 15.33 4.84 16.72
CA LEU A 260 16.77 4.61 16.54
C LEU A 260 17.08 3.14 16.20
N GLY A 261 16.47 2.21 16.91
CA GLY A 261 16.63 0.77 16.68
C GLY A 261 16.09 0.33 15.31
N THR A 262 14.99 0.93 14.85
CA THR A 262 14.43 0.69 13.51
C THR A 262 15.43 1.15 12.43
N ILE A 263 15.94 2.39 12.53
CA ILE A 263 16.93 2.93 11.58
C ILE A 263 18.21 2.09 11.59
N ALA A 264 18.75 1.77 12.78
CA ALA A 264 19.96 0.95 12.92
C ALA A 264 19.79 -0.43 12.26
N THR A 265 18.67 -1.10 12.53
CA THR A 265 18.39 -2.42 11.95
C THR A 265 18.30 -2.37 10.43
N ILE A 266 17.66 -1.34 9.87
CA ILE A 266 17.62 -1.14 8.41
C ILE A 266 19.04 -0.92 7.87
N ARG A 267 19.85 -0.09 8.53
CA ARG A 267 21.22 0.21 8.13
C ARG A 267 22.16 -0.99 8.17
N ASP A 268 21.91 -1.98 9.02
CA ASP A 268 22.67 -3.23 9.03
C ASP A 268 22.60 -3.99 7.69
N GLY A 269 21.50 -3.84 6.94
CA GLY A 269 21.31 -4.43 5.61
C GLY A 269 21.48 -3.43 4.47
N HIS A 270 21.28 -2.14 4.75
CA HIS A 270 21.27 -1.05 3.78
C HIS A 270 22.20 0.12 4.18
N PRO A 271 23.53 -0.06 4.18
CA PRO A 271 24.46 0.94 4.72
C PRO A 271 24.46 2.29 3.98
N HIS A 272 24.06 2.29 2.70
CA HIS A 272 24.12 3.47 1.83
C HIS A 272 22.80 3.78 1.09
N THR A 273 21.80 2.90 1.19
CA THR A 273 20.50 3.12 0.54
C THR A 273 19.85 4.38 1.12
N PRO A 274 19.35 5.31 0.29
CA PRO A 274 18.62 6.48 0.78
C PRO A 274 17.43 6.05 1.65
N LEU A 275 17.41 6.54 2.89
CA LEU A 275 16.41 6.23 3.90
C LEU A 275 15.72 7.51 4.35
N VAL A 276 14.45 7.65 3.99
CA VAL A 276 13.59 8.73 4.44
C VAL A 276 12.84 8.29 5.70
N VAL A 277 12.89 9.09 6.76
CA VAL A 277 12.13 8.87 8.00
C VAL A 277 11.14 10.04 8.15
N CYS A 278 9.87 9.75 7.91
CA CYS A 278 8.76 10.69 8.04
C CYS A 278 8.17 10.64 9.45
N SER A 279 7.96 11.82 10.04
CA SER A 279 7.20 11.95 11.28
C SER A 279 5.67 11.87 11.02
N PRO A 280 4.81 11.82 12.07
CA PRO A 280 3.37 11.84 11.88
C PRO A 280 2.88 13.07 11.11
N ILE A 281 1.85 12.88 10.27
CA ILE A 281 1.09 14.00 9.67
C ILE A 281 0.32 14.77 10.75
N TRP A 282 -0.28 15.90 10.39
CA TRP A 282 -1.21 16.60 11.28
C TRP A 282 -2.32 15.66 11.76
N GLY A 283 -2.66 15.76 13.04
CA GLY A 283 -3.78 15.02 13.62
C GLY A 283 -4.60 15.91 14.53
N HIS A 284 -5.82 16.23 14.11
CA HIS A 284 -6.83 17.07 14.77
C HIS A 284 -6.62 17.31 16.28
N ASP A 285 -7.16 16.46 17.15
CA ASP A 285 -7.05 16.63 18.60
C ASP A 285 -5.71 16.14 19.17
N ARG A 286 -4.79 15.67 18.33
CA ARG A 286 -3.58 14.92 18.72
C ARG A 286 -2.30 15.75 18.67
N GLU A 287 -2.34 16.94 18.08
CA GLU A 287 -1.19 17.85 17.97
C GLU A 287 -0.61 18.17 19.34
N THR A 288 -1.45 18.72 20.23
CA THR A 288 -1.05 19.23 21.55
C THR A 288 -1.63 18.45 22.72
N THR A 289 -2.61 17.57 22.50
CA THR A 289 -3.20 16.76 23.57
C THR A 289 -2.29 15.58 23.88
N PRO A 290 -1.85 15.41 25.14
CA PRO A 290 -1.08 14.23 25.52
C PRO A 290 -1.97 12.99 25.51
N ASN A 291 -1.46 11.87 24.97
CA ASN A 291 -2.05 10.56 25.19
C ASN A 291 -1.84 10.09 26.64
N VAL A 292 -2.31 8.88 26.96
CA VAL A 292 -2.25 8.34 28.34
C VAL A 292 -0.84 8.11 28.89
N VAL A 293 0.19 8.11 28.03
CA VAL A 293 1.61 8.02 28.42
C VAL A 293 2.35 9.36 28.31
N GLY A 294 1.64 10.45 28.02
CA GLY A 294 2.16 11.81 28.04
C GLY A 294 2.86 12.27 26.75
N LEU A 295 2.62 11.59 25.62
CA LEU A 295 3.15 12.02 24.31
C LEU A 295 2.10 12.77 23.50
N THR A 296 2.51 13.82 22.78
CA THR A 296 1.73 14.50 21.73
C THR A 296 2.31 14.20 20.33
N LEU A 297 1.58 14.50 19.24
CA LEU A 297 2.16 14.37 17.90
C LEU A 297 3.30 15.36 17.67
N GLU A 298 3.20 16.60 18.16
CA GLU A 298 4.29 17.58 18.08
C GLU A 298 5.58 17.04 18.71
N GLN A 299 5.48 16.48 19.92
CA GLN A 299 6.61 15.84 20.59
C GLN A 299 7.15 14.67 19.77
N MET A 300 6.28 13.82 19.22
CA MET A 300 6.74 12.71 18.36
C MET A 300 7.49 13.19 17.12
N ARG A 301 7.10 14.32 16.50
CA ARG A 301 7.85 14.89 15.35
C ARG A 301 9.26 15.31 15.75
N VAL A 302 9.42 15.93 16.91
CA VAL A 302 10.73 16.30 17.48
C VAL A 302 11.58 15.04 17.75
N GLU A 303 10.99 14.03 18.37
CA GLU A 303 11.70 12.79 18.70
C GLU A 303 12.16 12.01 17.46
N VAL A 304 11.36 12.00 16.38
CA VAL A 304 11.75 11.39 15.09
C VAL A 304 12.87 12.19 14.42
N ALA A 305 12.79 13.52 14.42
CA ALA A 305 13.85 14.38 13.89
C ALA A 305 15.18 14.14 14.63
N GLU A 306 15.16 14.12 15.97
CA GLU A 306 16.35 13.87 16.79
C GLU A 306 16.93 12.46 16.61
N ALA A 307 16.09 11.46 16.30
CA ALA A 307 16.55 10.13 15.95
C ALA A 307 17.37 10.17 14.65
N VAL A 308 16.86 10.83 13.60
CA VAL A 308 17.60 11.01 12.32
C VAL A 308 18.89 11.80 12.52
N GLU A 309 18.84 12.92 13.23
CA GLU A 309 20.02 13.75 13.51
C GLU A 309 21.11 12.99 14.27
N SER A 310 20.73 11.98 15.06
CA SER A 310 21.70 11.11 15.71
C SER A 310 22.53 10.30 14.72
N PHE A 311 21.96 9.84 13.61
CA PHE A 311 22.71 9.15 12.56
C PHE A 311 23.54 10.11 11.70
N LYS A 312 22.98 11.28 11.34
CA LYS A 312 23.74 12.31 10.62
C LYS A 312 24.98 12.79 11.37
N ARG A 313 24.87 13.04 12.68
CA ARG A 313 26.02 13.40 13.54
C ARG A 313 27.12 12.33 13.59
N ARG A 314 26.80 11.10 13.17
CA ARG A 314 27.73 9.96 13.09
C ARG A 314 28.21 9.69 11.65
N GLY A 315 27.89 10.58 10.71
CA GLY A 315 28.37 10.52 9.33
C GLY A 315 27.46 9.78 8.35
N ASP A 316 26.23 9.43 8.73
CA ASP A 316 25.26 8.91 7.77
C ASP A 316 24.69 10.05 6.91
N GLU A 317 25.19 10.17 5.69
CA GLU A 317 24.76 11.19 4.71
C GLU A 317 23.51 10.77 3.92
N ASN A 318 23.04 9.53 4.09
CA ASN A 318 21.94 8.95 3.30
C ASN A 318 20.65 8.76 4.11
N VAL A 319 20.56 9.36 5.30
CA VAL A 319 19.35 9.36 6.13
C VAL A 319 18.73 10.76 6.17
N TYR A 320 17.46 10.81 5.81
CA TYR A 320 16.72 12.06 5.60
C TYR A 320 15.53 12.10 6.56
N TYR A 321 15.30 13.26 7.15
CA TYR A 321 14.11 13.53 7.94
C TYR A 321 13.12 14.29 7.08
N ILE A 322 11.88 13.83 7.03
CA ILE A 322 10.77 14.58 6.45
C ILE A 322 9.77 14.90 7.56
N ASP A 323 9.43 16.18 7.69
CA ASP A 323 8.35 16.59 8.57
C ASP A 323 7.01 16.13 7.98
N GLY A 324 6.25 15.32 8.73
CA GLY A 324 4.95 14.84 8.29
C GLY A 324 3.96 15.94 7.94
N LEU A 325 4.13 17.16 8.49
CA LEU A 325 3.32 18.32 8.10
C LEU A 325 3.55 18.76 6.65
N LYS A 326 4.73 18.51 6.08
CA LYS A 326 4.98 18.75 4.65
C LYS A 326 4.16 17.84 3.75
N LEU A 327 3.82 16.65 4.24
CA LEU A 327 3.01 15.70 3.51
C LEU A 327 1.52 15.98 3.68
N PHE A 328 1.12 16.39 4.88
CA PHE A 328 -0.27 16.64 5.23
C PHE A 328 -0.38 17.47 6.52
N ASP A 329 -0.64 18.77 6.39
CA ASP A 329 -0.84 19.72 7.49
C ASP A 329 -2.33 20.02 7.76
N GLU A 330 -2.60 21.00 8.62
CA GLU A 330 -3.95 21.45 8.96
C GLU A 330 -4.72 22.04 7.77
N SER A 331 -4.04 22.59 6.76
CA SER A 331 -4.72 23.15 5.59
C SER A 331 -5.47 22.09 4.78
N LEU A 332 -5.08 20.82 4.93
CA LEU A 332 -5.72 19.66 4.29
C LEU A 332 -6.70 18.93 5.23
N ALA A 333 -7.06 19.52 6.38
CA ALA A 333 -7.93 18.88 7.37
C ALA A 333 -9.32 18.48 6.83
N GLU A 334 -9.82 19.16 5.79
CA GLU A 334 -11.10 18.81 5.16
C GLU A 334 -11.11 17.40 4.53
N TYR A 335 -9.93 16.88 4.17
CA TYR A 335 -9.75 15.54 3.60
C TYR A 335 -9.57 14.45 4.68
N LEU A 336 -9.86 14.76 5.95
CA LEU A 336 -9.82 13.81 7.08
C LEU A 336 -11.23 13.58 7.65
N PRO A 337 -12.10 12.80 6.99
CA PRO A 337 -13.50 12.64 7.39
C PRO A 337 -13.70 12.03 8.80
N ASP A 338 -12.69 11.34 9.32
CA ASP A 338 -12.68 10.77 10.68
C ASP A 338 -11.63 11.43 11.60
N ASN A 339 -11.14 12.61 11.22
CA ASN A 339 -10.09 13.36 11.91
C ASN A 339 -8.75 12.58 12.03
N LEU A 340 -8.48 11.60 11.15
CA LEU A 340 -7.26 10.80 11.21
C LEU A 340 -6.78 10.27 9.85
N HIS A 341 -7.65 9.68 9.04
CA HIS A 341 -7.31 9.04 7.78
C HIS A 341 -7.67 9.95 6.61
N PRO A 342 -6.74 10.18 5.67
CA PRO A 342 -7.07 10.81 4.41
C PRO A 342 -8.19 10.07 3.68
N ASP A 343 -9.07 10.82 3.04
CA ASP A 343 -10.00 10.30 2.04
C ASP A 343 -9.28 10.03 0.71
N ALA A 344 -10.06 9.70 -0.32
CA ALA A 344 -9.54 9.41 -1.66
C ALA A 344 -8.68 10.54 -2.22
N THR A 345 -9.13 11.80 -2.08
CA THR A 345 -8.41 12.98 -2.57
C THR A 345 -7.19 13.25 -1.71
N GLY A 346 -7.34 13.17 -0.39
CA GLY A 346 -6.27 13.40 0.57
C GLY A 346 -5.07 12.46 0.37
N TYR A 347 -5.28 11.19 0.01
CA TYR A 347 -4.16 10.30 -0.29
C TYR A 347 -3.41 10.65 -1.58
N VAL A 348 -4.11 11.16 -2.60
CA VAL A 348 -3.46 11.61 -3.83
C VAL A 348 -2.58 12.83 -3.54
N LEU A 349 -3.14 13.84 -2.86
CA LEU A 349 -2.39 15.02 -2.41
C LEU A 349 -1.19 14.65 -1.54
N MET A 350 -1.36 13.70 -0.61
CA MET A 350 -0.25 13.22 0.22
C MET A 350 0.87 12.57 -0.62
N GLY A 351 0.50 11.84 -1.68
CA GLY A 351 1.47 11.25 -2.62
C GLY A 351 2.19 12.31 -3.44
N GLU A 352 1.49 13.33 -3.92
CA GLU A 352 2.05 14.46 -4.65
C GLU A 352 3.00 15.29 -3.78
N ASN A 353 2.60 15.60 -2.54
CA ASN A 353 3.45 16.30 -1.57
C ASN A 353 4.71 15.48 -1.24
N PHE A 354 4.61 14.15 -1.15
CA PHE A 354 5.78 13.29 -0.97
C PHE A 354 6.72 13.35 -2.18
N LEU A 355 6.17 13.40 -3.40
CA LEU A 355 6.98 13.53 -4.61
C LEU A 355 7.76 14.85 -4.61
N GLU A 356 7.10 15.96 -4.29
CA GLU A 356 7.73 17.29 -4.22
C GLU A 356 8.80 17.34 -3.14
N GLU A 357 8.50 16.88 -1.92
CA GLU A 357 9.42 16.99 -0.78
C GLU A 357 10.65 16.08 -0.91
N VAL A 358 10.53 14.92 -1.58
CA VAL A 358 11.61 13.92 -1.66
C VAL A 358 12.37 13.96 -2.98
N PHE A 359 11.70 14.32 -4.09
CA PHE A 359 12.27 14.27 -5.44
C PHE A 359 12.19 15.59 -6.22
N GLY A 360 11.59 16.64 -5.64
CA GLY A 360 11.35 17.95 -6.27
C GLY A 360 12.52 18.93 -6.22
#